data_AF-A0A352XVC5-F1
#
_entry.id   AF-A0A352XVC5-F1
#
_cell.length_a   1.000
_cell.length_b   1.000
_cell.length_c   1.000
_cell.angle_alpha   90.00
_cell.angle_beta   90.00
_cell.angle_gamma   90.00
#
_symmetry.space_group_name_H-M   'P 1'
#
loop_
_entity.id
_entity.type
_entity.pdbx_description
1 polymer ?
#
loop_
_entity_poly.entity_id
_entity_poly.type
_entity_poly.pdbx_seq_one_letter_code
_entity_poly.pdbx_strand_id
1 'polypeptide(L)' 'TASQFNTSSGQSNDIGVVARGSSISLYANKQEIATVTDSTFSSGQIGTIVYNTGNAVEAVYSNLKVWTF' A
#
# COMPACT_ATOMS: atom_id res chain seq x y z
N THR A 1 4.79 9.44 11.83
CA THR A 1 3.89 8.80 10.83
C THR A 1 3.30 9.80 9.86
N ALA A 2 2.85 10.99 10.27
CA ALA A 2 2.30 12.00 9.34
C ALA A 2 3.28 12.54 8.27
N SER A 3 4.59 12.45 8.48
CA SER A 3 5.60 13.00 7.55
C SER A 3 5.69 12.26 6.21
N GLN A 4 5.21 11.02 6.13
CA GLN A 4 5.33 10.15 4.95
C GLN A 4 4.11 10.23 4.02
N PHE A 5 3.02 10.88 4.46
CA PHE A 5 1.75 10.93 3.75
C PHE A 5 1.29 12.36 3.50
N ASN A 6 0.74 12.59 2.32
CA ASN A 6 -0.05 13.77 2.04
C ASN A 6 -1.42 13.60 2.72
N THR A 7 -1.69 14.41 3.74
CA THR A 7 -2.90 14.33 4.57
C THR A 7 -4.01 15.30 4.14
N SER A 8 -3.70 16.20 3.21
CA SER A 8 -4.69 17.15 2.67
C SER A 8 -5.64 16.43 1.71
N SER A 9 -6.92 16.78 1.77
CA SER A 9 -7.95 16.20 0.91
C SER A 9 -7.61 16.39 -0.58
N GLY A 10 -7.85 15.35 -1.37
CA GLY A 10 -7.59 15.33 -2.81
C GLY A 10 -6.11 15.20 -3.20
N GLN A 11 -5.17 15.21 -2.26
CA GLN A 11 -3.76 14.93 -2.56
C GLN A 11 -3.53 13.42 -2.68
N SER A 12 -2.85 13.01 -3.75
CA SER A 12 -2.51 11.60 -3.98
C SER A 12 -1.29 11.20 -3.16
N ASN A 13 -1.19 9.90 -2.85
CA ASN A 13 0.00 9.29 -2.25
C ASN A 13 0.50 8.18 -3.17
N ASP A 14 1.82 8.11 -3.37
CA ASP A 14 2.44 7.00 -4.09
C ASP A 14 2.62 5.83 -3.11
N ILE A 15 1.87 4.75 -3.32
CA ILE A 15 1.94 3.55 -2.48
C ILE A 15 2.74 2.46 -3.19
N GLY A 16 3.72 1.89 -2.49
CA GLY A 16 4.56 0.81 -3.01
C GLY A 16 4.56 -0.40 -2.09
N VAL A 17 4.62 -1.59 -2.67
CA VAL A 17 4.79 -2.86 -1.96
C VAL A 17 5.86 -3.67 -2.68
N VAL A 18 6.85 -4.16 -1.93
CA VAL A 18 7.86 -5.10 -2.43
C VAL A 18 7.71 -6.40 -1.65
N ALA A 19 7.17 -7.43 -2.31
CA ALA A 19 7.10 -8.79 -1.77
C ALA A 19 8.27 -9.61 -2.35
N ARG A 20 9.18 -10.07 -1.49
CA ARG A 20 10.35 -10.90 -1.85
C ARG A 20 10.52 -12.03 -0.85
N GLY A 21 10.28 -13.27 -1.30
CA GLY A 21 10.25 -14.42 -0.40
C GLY A 21 9.19 -14.21 0.67
N SER A 22 9.58 -14.33 1.94
CA SER A 22 8.70 -14.06 3.08
C SER A 22 8.68 -12.60 3.52
N SER A 23 9.47 -11.71 2.90
CA SER A 23 9.58 -10.30 3.30
C SER A 23 8.64 -9.43 2.48
N ILE A 24 7.84 -8.61 3.16
CA ILE A 24 6.93 -7.64 2.54
C ILE A 24 7.28 -6.25 3.07
N SER A 25 7.82 -5.40 2.20
CA SER A 25 8.17 -4.01 2.52
C SER A 25 7.14 -3.05 1.96
N LEU A 26 6.71 -2.08 2.77
CA LEU A 26 5.69 -1.09 2.46
C LEU A 26 6.33 0.29 2.32
N TYR A 27 5.88 1.03 1.31
CA TYR A 27 6.37 2.37 1.00
C TYR A 27 5.20 3.35 0.86
N ALA A 28 5.40 4.56 1.36
CA ALA A 28 4.54 5.71 1.10
C ALA A 28 5.40 6.88 0.62
N ASN A 29 5.02 7.49 -0.50
CA ASN A 29 5.75 8.58 -1.14
C ASN A 29 7.27 8.30 -1.25
N LYS A 30 7.59 7.07 -1.69
CA LYS A 30 8.96 6.55 -1.91
C LYS A 30 9.80 6.37 -0.65
N GLN A 31 9.22 6.51 0.53
CA GLN A 31 9.88 6.21 1.80
C GLN A 31 9.37 4.90 2.37
N GLU A 32 10.27 4.03 2.84
CA GLU A 32 9.89 2.80 3.54
C GLU A 32 9.22 3.16 4.87
N ILE A 33 8.05 2.56 5.12
CA ILE A 33 7.25 2.82 6.33
C ILE A 33 7.17 1.60 7.25
N ALA A 34 7.32 0.40 6.69
CA ALA A 34 7.32 -0.86 7.43
C ALA A 34 7.88 -2.00 6.59
N THR A 35 8.37 -3.04 7.28
CA THR A 35 8.66 -4.35 6.70
C THR A 35 8.10 -5.42 7.62
N VAL A 36 7.45 -6.43 7.06
CA VAL A 36 6.88 -7.58 7.79
C VAL A 36 7.35 -8.89 7.17
N THR A 37 7.40 -9.94 7.99
CA THR A 37 7.73 -11.30 7.55
C THR A 37 6.49 -12.18 7.62
N ASP A 38 6.08 -12.76 6.49
CA ASP A 38 5.03 -13.78 6.39
C ASP A 38 5.53 -14.97 5.57
N SER A 39 5.64 -16.13 6.20
CA SER A 39 6.04 -17.39 5.56
C SER A 39 4.85 -18.31 5.25
N THR A 40 3.63 -17.89 5.56
CA THR A 40 2.40 -18.67 5.40
C THR A 40 1.93 -18.69 3.95
N PHE A 41 2.01 -17.53 3.28
CA PHE A 41 1.51 -17.34 1.92
C PHE A 41 2.62 -16.85 0.99
N SER A 42 3.05 -17.71 0.07
CA SER A 42 4.08 -17.39 -0.93
C SER A 42 3.54 -16.71 -2.19
N SER A 43 2.23 -16.72 -2.39
CA SER A 43 1.55 -16.08 -3.52
C SER A 43 0.08 -15.79 -3.20
N GLY A 44 -0.54 -14.91 -3.97
CA GLY A 44 -1.92 -14.48 -3.78
C GLY A 44 -2.36 -13.48 -4.85
N GLN A 45 -3.47 -12.81 -4.58
CA GLN A 45 -4.04 -11.79 -5.46
C GLN A 45 -3.66 -10.40 -4.96
N ILE A 46 -3.58 -9.44 -5.88
CA ILE A 46 -3.39 -8.02 -5.57
C ILE A 46 -4.74 -7.32 -5.73
N GLY A 47 -5.17 -6.60 -4.70
CA GLY A 47 -6.43 -5.87 -4.71
C GLY A 47 -6.38 -4.65 -3.79
N THR A 48 -7.35 -3.76 -3.96
CA THR A 48 -7.54 -2.59 -3.11
C THR A 48 -8.87 -2.71 -2.37
N ILE A 49 -8.92 -2.19 -1.15
CA ILE A 49 -10.13 -2.16 -0.34
C ILE A 49 -10.25 -0.79 0.32
N VAL A 50 -11.48 -0.28 0.36
CA VAL A 50 -11.86 0.87 1.17
C VAL A 50 -12.73 0.34 2.29
N TYR A 51 -12.33 0.61 3.53
CA TYR A 51 -13.08 0.21 4.70
C TYR A 51 -13.16 1.38 5.68
N ASN A 52 -14.38 1.73 6.07
CA ASN A 52 -14.65 2.70 7.14
C ASN A 52 -15.87 2.25 7.93
N THR A 53 -15.87 2.48 9.23
CA THR A 53 -16.96 2.12 10.15
C THR A 53 -17.93 3.28 10.43
N GLY A 54 -17.61 4.49 9.96
CA GLY A 54 -18.44 5.68 10.13
C GLY A 54 -19.10 6.15 8.84
N ASN A 55 -18.84 7.40 8.46
CA ASN A 55 -19.37 7.99 7.23
C ASN A 55 -18.78 7.32 5.98
N ALA A 56 -19.52 7.37 4.87
CA ALA A 56 -18.99 6.94 3.58
C ALA A 56 -17.69 7.69 3.26
N VAL A 57 -16.69 6.94 2.80
CA VAL A 57 -15.42 7.48 2.30
C VAL A 57 -15.20 6.96 0.91
N GLU A 58 -14.62 7.81 0.09
CA GLU A 58 -14.20 7.48 -1.27
C GLU A 58 -12.68 7.39 -1.31
N ALA A 59 -12.14 6.39 -2.01
CA ALA A 59 -10.75 6.36 -2.40
C ALA A 59 -10.65 6.11 -3.89
N VAL A 60 -9.77 6.86 -4.55
CA VAL A 60 -9.49 6.73 -5.98
C VAL A 60 -8.11 6.10 -6.13
N TYR A 61 -8.05 4.99 -6.85
CA TYR A 61 -6.80 4.31 -7.18
C TYR A 61 -6.52 4.48 -8.67
N SER A 62 -5.28 4.83 -9.02
CA SER A 62 -4.86 4.98 -10.41
C SER A 62 -3.41 4.50 -10.57
N ASN A 63 -3.01 4.22 -11.81
CA ASN A 63 -1.63 3.86 -12.17
C ASN A 63 -1.07 2.60 -11.47
N LEU A 64 -1.93 1.62 -11.16
CA LEU A 64 -1.48 0.32 -10.64
C LEU A 64 -0.59 -0.38 -11.67
N LYS A 65 0.62 -0.74 -11.24
CA LYS A 65 1.59 -1.50 -12.03
C LYS A 65 2.17 -2.61 -11.17
N VAL A 66 2.39 -3.77 -11.77
CA VAL A 66 2.95 -4.95 -11.13
C VAL A 66 4.12 -5.44 -11.98
N TRP A 67 5.23 -5.80 -11.32
CA TRP A 67 6.41 -6.34 -11.96
C TRP A 67 6.78 -7.66 -11.30
N THR A 68 6.98 -8.68 -12.12
CA THR A 68 7.54 -9.98 -11.74
C THR A 68 8.84 -10.14 -12.53
N PHE A 69 9.98 -10.14 -11.85
CA PHE A 69 11.29 -10.31 -12.46
C PHE A 69 11.84 -11.71 -12.19
#